data_AF-A0A0E3QQ91-F1
#
_entry.id   AF-A0A0E3QQ91-F1
#
_cell.length_a   1.000
_cell.length_b   1.000
_cell.length_c   1.000
_cell.angle_alpha   90.00
_cell.angle_beta   90.00
_cell.angle_gamma   90.00
#
_symmetry.space_group_name_H-M   'P 1'
#
loop_
_entity.id
_entity.type
_entity.pdbx_description
1 polymer ?
#
loop_
_entity_poly.entity_id
_entity_poly.type
_entity_poly.pdbx_seq_one_letter_code
_entity_poly.pdbx_strand_id
1 'polypeptide(L)' 'MPEIPLHNNAAELAARAKVRKRDVSLQTITEEVTKANDTFMTIVQTAKKLEVSAYQYICNRVANKFEMPSMA' A
#
# COMPACT_ATOMS: atom_id res chain seq x y z
N MET A 1 -30.71 6.39 14.20
CA MET A 1 -30.19 5.06 13.79
C MET A 1 -28.97 5.36 12.92
N PRO A 2 -27.73 4.93 13.25
CA PRO A 2 -26.58 5.37 12.47
C PRO A 2 -26.58 4.61 11.13
N GLU A 3 -26.78 5.37 10.04
CA GLU A 3 -26.74 4.89 8.67
C GLU A 3 -25.27 4.63 8.28
N ILE A 4 -24.80 3.41 8.50
CA ILE A 4 -23.53 2.98 7.90
C ILE A 4 -23.83 2.68 6.42
N PRO A 5 -23.21 3.37 5.45
CA PRO A 5 -23.45 3.12 4.04
C PRO A 5 -23.01 1.69 3.68
N LEU A 6 -23.91 0.91 3.08
CA LEU A 6 -23.72 -0.50 2.71
C LEU A 6 -22.58 -0.73 1.69
N HIS A 7 -22.05 0.33 1.08
CA HIS A 7 -20.98 0.24 0.09
C HIS A 7 -19.60 0.21 0.74
N ASN A 8 -19.26 -0.97 1.28
CA ASN A 8 -17.93 -1.36 1.74
C ASN A 8 -16.92 -1.63 0.61
N ASN A 9 -17.31 -1.43 -0.66
CA ASN A 9 -16.59 -2.05 -1.79
C ASN A 9 -15.12 -1.61 -1.88
N ALA A 10 -14.78 -0.36 -1.54
CA ALA A 10 -13.40 0.12 -1.60
C ALA A 10 -12.52 -0.36 -0.42
N ALA A 11 -13.04 -0.33 0.81
CA ALA A 11 -12.32 -0.78 2.00
C ALA A 11 -12.16 -2.32 2.00
N GLU A 12 -13.21 -3.03 1.62
CA GLU A 12 -13.22 -4.48 1.40
C GLU A 12 -12.25 -4.91 0.30
N LEU A 13 -12.20 -4.17 -0.83
CA LEU A 13 -11.28 -4.47 -1.92
C LEU A 13 -9.82 -4.25 -1.53
N ALA A 14 -9.52 -3.19 -0.77
CA ALA A 14 -8.18 -2.96 -0.23
C ALA A 14 -7.77 -4.05 0.77
N ALA A 15 -8.70 -4.48 1.64
CA ALA A 15 -8.49 -5.60 2.56
C ALA A 15 -8.27 -6.92 1.80
N ARG A 16 -9.06 -7.22 0.76
CA ARG A 16 -8.88 -8.39 -0.10
C ARG A 16 -7.55 -8.39 -0.83
N ALA A 17 -7.09 -7.24 -1.31
CA ALA A 17 -5.77 -7.12 -1.93
C ALA A 17 -4.66 -7.48 -0.91
N LYS A 18 -4.80 -7.05 0.34
CA LYS A 18 -3.85 -7.39 1.42
C LYS A 18 -3.86 -8.89 1.73
N VAL A 19 -5.04 -9.49 1.82
CA VAL A 19 -5.21 -10.94 2.05
C VAL A 19 -4.65 -11.75 0.89
N ARG A 20 -4.94 -11.39 -0.37
CA ARG A 20 -4.39 -12.06 -1.56
C ARG A 20 -2.88 -11.92 -1.66
N LYS A 21 -2.31 -10.77 -1.31
CA LYS A 21 -0.85 -10.59 -1.29
C LYS A 21 -0.19 -11.46 -0.21
N ARG A 22 -0.82 -11.60 0.96
CA ARG A 22 -0.37 -12.53 2.01
C ARG A 22 -0.45 -14.00 1.59
N ASP A 23 -1.51 -14.35 0.87
CA ASP A 23 -1.74 -15.71 0.36
C ASP A 23 -0.70 -16.09 -0.72
N VAL A 24 -0.37 -15.15 -1.61
CA VAL A 24 0.61 -15.37 -2.70
C VAL A 24 2.06 -15.32 -2.23
N SER A 25 2.40 -14.47 -1.25
CA SER A 25 3.82 -14.22 -0.89
C SER A 25 4.45 -15.24 0.05
N LEU A 26 3.72 -16.29 0.47
CA LEU A 26 4.06 -17.13 1.63
C LEU A 26 4.21 -16.27 2.90
N GLN A 27 3.81 -16.80 4.05
CA GLN A 27 3.75 -16.05 5.29
C GLN A 27 5.10 -15.40 5.59
N THR A 28 5.09 -14.10 5.90
CA THR A 28 6.29 -13.38 6.33
C THR A 28 6.81 -14.00 7.63
N ILE A 29 8.03 -14.52 7.60
CA ILE A 29 8.61 -15.29 8.72
C ILE A 29 8.95 -14.36 9.90
N THR A 30 9.22 -13.08 9.64
CA THR A 30 9.61 -12.10 10.66
C THR A 30 8.72 -10.86 10.65
N GLU A 31 8.66 -10.18 11.79
CA GLU A 31 7.91 -8.92 11.94
C GLU A 31 8.46 -7.82 11.03
N GLU A 32 9.78 -7.78 10.82
CA GLU A 32 10.44 -6.82 9.94
C GLU A 32 9.98 -6.97 8.48
N VAL A 33 9.91 -8.20 7.97
CA VAL A 33 9.44 -8.48 6.61
C VAL A 33 7.94 -8.15 6.51
N THR A 34 7.17 -8.41 7.57
CA THR A 34 5.76 -8.02 7.64
C THR A 34 5.60 -6.51 7.54
N LYS A 35 6.38 -5.76 8.31
CA LYS A 35 6.37 -4.29 8.31
C LYS A 35 6.83 -3.72 6.97
N ALA A 36 7.86 -4.30 6.38
CA ALA A 36 8.32 -3.91 5.04
C ALA A 36 7.21 -4.12 4.00
N ASN A 37 6.57 -5.28 3.99
CA ASN A 37 5.49 -5.58 3.05
C ASN A 37 4.28 -4.66 3.21
N ASP A 38 3.87 -4.37 4.45
CA ASP A 38 2.78 -3.43 4.74
C ASP A 38 3.13 -2.01 4.30
N THR A 39 4.39 -1.59 4.49
CA THR A 39 4.90 -0.29 4.02
C THR A 39 4.87 -0.20 2.50
N PHE A 40 5.42 -1.18 1.78
CA PHE A 40 5.41 -1.21 0.32
C PHE A 40 3.99 -1.25 -0.24
N MET A 41 3.09 -2.00 0.40
CA MET A 41 1.69 -2.05 -0.01
C MET A 41 1.01 -0.69 0.12
N THR A 42 1.27 0.02 1.22
CA THR A 42 0.76 1.38 1.45
C THR A 42 1.27 2.35 0.39
N ILE A 43 2.58 2.33 0.10
CA ILE A 43 3.19 3.18 -0.95
C ILE A 43 2.53 2.92 -2.31
N VAL A 44 2.38 1.65 -2.71
CA VAL A 44 1.79 1.31 -4.01
C VAL A 44 0.33 1.75 -4.10
N GLN A 45 -0.46 1.56 -3.02
CA GLN A 45 -1.85 2.00 -3.01
C GLN A 45 -1.99 3.52 -3.06
N THR A 46 -1.18 4.25 -2.28
CA THR A 46 -1.20 5.72 -2.28
C THR A 46 -0.72 6.28 -3.62
N ALA A 47 0.35 5.73 -4.18
CA ALA A 47 0.84 6.10 -5.51
C ALA A 47 -0.23 5.88 -6.59
N LYS A 48 -0.96 4.75 -6.53
CA LYS A 48 -2.08 4.46 -7.43
C LYS A 48 -3.24 5.46 -7.26
N LYS A 49 -3.56 5.88 -6.03
CA LYS A 49 -4.59 6.89 -5.76
C LYS A 49 -4.22 8.28 -6.29
N LEU A 50 -2.94 8.62 -6.26
CA LEU A 50 -2.40 9.89 -6.74
C LEU A 50 -1.99 9.84 -8.23
N GLU A 51 -2.25 8.73 -8.92
CA GLU A 51 -1.86 8.51 -10.33
C GLU A 51 -0.36 8.72 -10.62
N VAL A 52 0.49 8.47 -9.61
CA VAL A 52 1.95 8.55 -9.75
C VAL A 52 2.58 7.17 -9.78
N SER A 53 3.73 7.06 -10.46
CA SER A 53 4.48 5.80 -10.52
C SER A 53 5.10 5.47 -9.17
N ALA A 54 4.64 4.37 -8.55
CA ALA A 54 5.23 3.84 -7.32
C ALA A 54 6.72 3.51 -7.48
N TYR A 55 7.12 3.04 -8.67
CA TYR A 55 8.52 2.73 -8.99
C TYR A 55 9.39 3.99 -8.97
N GLN A 56 8.98 5.05 -9.67
CA GLN A 56 9.69 6.33 -9.66
C GLN A 56 9.78 6.91 -8.26
N TYR A 57 8.70 6.80 -7.47
CA TYR A 57 8.68 7.25 -6.08
C TYR A 57 9.70 6.50 -5.21
N ILE A 58 9.75 5.16 -5.30
CA ILE A 58 10.71 4.35 -4.56
C ILE A 58 12.15 4.69 -5.00
N CYS A 59 12.41 4.77 -6.30
CA CYS A 59 13.73 5.15 -6.82
C CYS A 59 14.15 6.56 -6.36
N ASN A 60 13.22 7.53 -6.34
CA ASN A 60 13.48 8.89 -5.86
C ASN A 60 13.90 8.91 -4.37
N ARG A 61 13.26 8.07 -3.54
CA ARG A 61 13.59 7.94 -2.11
C ARG A 61 14.90 7.18 -1.87
N VAL A 62 15.13 6.08 -2.59
CA VAL A 62 16.39 5.30 -2.48
C VAL A 62 17.60 6.10 -2.97
N ALA A 63 17.41 6.91 -4.02
CA ALA A 63 18.44 7.81 -4.54
C ALA A 63 18.61 9.10 -3.72
N ASN A 64 17.88 9.27 -2.60
CA ASN A 64 17.88 10.49 -1.78
C ASN A 64 17.64 11.78 -2.56
N LYS A 65 16.90 11.71 -3.67
CA LYS A 65 16.62 12.88 -4.52
C LYS A 65 15.52 13.75 -3.92
N PHE A 66 14.52 13.13 -3.28
CA PHE A 66 13.36 13.80 -2.67
C PHE A 66 12.56 14.76 -3.57
N GLU A 67 12.81 14.78 -4.88
CA GLU A 67 12.11 15.61 -5.87
C GLU A 67 10.62 15.29 -6.01
N MET A 68 10.20 14.06 -5.65
CA MET A 68 8.78 13.68 -5.69
C MET A 68 8.04 14.11 -4.42
N PRO A 69 6.79 14.63 -4.54
CA PRO A 69 6.00 15.10 -3.42
C PRO A 69 5.91 14.08 -2.28
N SER A 70 5.82 14.56 -1.04
CA SER A 70 5.48 13.69 0.08
C SER A 70 4.11 13.07 -0.14
N MET A 71 4.00 11.76 0.07
CA MET A 71 2.74 11.03 0.01
C MET A 71 1.98 11.02 1.36
N ALA A 72 2.48 11.81 2.33
CA ALA A 72 1.93 12.03 3.67
C ALA A 72 2.13 13.49 4.09
#